data_AF-Q245E0-F1
#
_entry.id   AF-Q245E0-F1
#
_cell.length_a   1.000
_cell.length_b   1.000
_cell.length_c   1.000
_cell.angle_alpha   90.00
_cell.angle_beta   90.00
_cell.angle_gamma   90.00
#
_symmetry.space_group_name_H-M   'P 1'
#
loop_
_entity.id
_entity.type
_entity.pdbx_description
1 polymer ?
#
loop_
_entity_poly.entity_id
_entity_poly.type
_entity_poly.pdbx_seq_one_letter_code
_entity_poly.pdbx_strand_id
1 'polypeptide(L)'
;MAEMHNLVRRQKDISNHKNSSTKDLPKLERSSSDESNQQVVKKKIFQERISLLDDYHASSNLNKSDYRGFYTAGIIFGFFFLSVDPILRYLNQGEIFPLVFINSFKDDFFLCLGHWPLYYIYSYVALILQKAIVKGFNQKIVSALQILSELFLFAYSYFIIMNRNWGTTHATFISFICCTHYFKLHSYKQMNKQYRETKNPCYPANISLENFTLYMWMPTLVYEHSFPRKDKVDYKYVVYKSSMAAFGILFGYIVCCDYIIPYTSQGNKIYWFETLFRIIFPFTILQMVLFWVVFENILNVFGELTRFGDRCFYQDWWNSTTFEEYNRKWNRPVHTFLYRHVYLECIENHKFSKKTAQIITFVFSAILHEWVFCLIFRTFKPIMTIFMLQQIPLFAITKHMKDKTSGNYLFWFGMILGPALIAVCYLRLDIPTI
;
A
#
# COMPACT_ATOMS: atom_id res chain seq x y z
N MET A 1 56.34 -25.63 -1.40
CA MET A 1 55.21 -26.39 -2.02
C MET A 1 54.94 -27.77 -1.39
N ALA A 2 55.93 -28.46 -0.80
CA ALA A 2 55.68 -29.72 -0.09
C ALA A 2 54.98 -29.57 1.28
N GLU A 3 55.15 -28.45 1.99
CA GLU A 3 54.46 -28.20 3.27
C GLU A 3 52.97 -27.85 3.13
N MET A 4 52.58 -27.21 2.03
CA MET A 4 51.18 -26.84 1.78
C MET A 4 50.31 -28.06 1.45
N HIS A 5 50.90 -29.11 0.88
CA HIS A 5 50.21 -30.36 0.57
C HIS A 5 49.95 -31.22 1.82
N ASN A 6 50.81 -31.12 2.84
CA ASN A 6 50.65 -31.83 4.12
C ASN A 6 49.59 -31.17 5.04
N LEU A 7 49.41 -29.85 4.95
CA LEU A 7 48.35 -29.13 5.68
C LEU A 7 46.94 -29.44 5.13
N VAL A 8 46.80 -29.61 3.81
CA VAL A 8 45.53 -29.99 3.17
C VAL A 8 45.12 -31.43 3.47
N ARG A 9 46.08 -32.37 3.61
CA ARG A 9 45.78 -33.74 4.05
C ARG A 9 45.33 -33.81 5.50
N ARG A 10 45.99 -33.09 6.42
CA ARG A 10 45.58 -33.05 7.84
C ARG A 10 44.19 -32.47 8.07
N GLN A 11 43.74 -31.51 7.25
CA GLN A 11 42.36 -31.00 7.35
C GLN A 11 41.30 -31.98 6.84
N LYS A 12 41.62 -32.82 5.83
CA LYS A 12 40.71 -33.87 5.33
C LYS A 12 40.54 -35.04 6.30
N ASP A 13 41.59 -35.41 7.04
CA ASP A 13 41.51 -36.50 8.01
C ASP A 13 40.71 -36.09 9.27
N ILE A 14 40.75 -34.80 9.65
CA ILE A 14 39.94 -34.26 10.76
C ILE A 14 38.46 -34.13 10.38
N SER A 15 38.13 -33.85 9.11
CA SER A 15 36.73 -33.83 8.66
C SER A 15 36.12 -35.23 8.53
N ASN A 16 36.92 -36.25 8.17
CA ASN A 16 36.45 -37.62 8.06
C ASN A 16 36.24 -38.29 9.42
N HIS A 17 36.98 -37.89 10.46
CA HIS A 17 36.81 -38.44 11.82
C HIS A 17 35.59 -37.89 12.59
N LYS A 18 35.01 -36.76 12.16
CA LYS A 18 33.77 -36.21 12.74
C LYS A 18 32.48 -36.79 12.15
N ASN A 19 32.56 -37.53 11.03
CA ASN A 19 31.41 -38.13 10.36
C ASN A 19 31.17 -39.62 10.71
N SER A 20 31.96 -40.21 11.62
CA SER A 20 31.86 -41.64 11.96
C SER A 20 31.23 -41.94 13.33
N SER A 21 30.70 -40.95 14.05
CA SER A 21 30.13 -41.15 15.39
C SER A 21 28.66 -40.72 15.48
N THR A 22 27.79 -41.41 14.74
CA THR A 22 26.35 -41.53 15.05
C THR A 22 25.80 -42.70 14.24
N LYS A 23 25.98 -43.90 14.77
CA LYS A 23 25.18 -45.08 14.40
C LYS A 23 24.30 -45.44 15.60
N ASP A 24 23.12 -45.94 15.25
CA ASP A 24 22.17 -46.72 16.03
C ASP A 24 21.12 -45.97 16.85
N LEU A 25 19.93 -45.82 16.23
CA LEU A 25 18.58 -46.05 16.80
C LEU A 25 17.57 -46.12 15.62
N PRO A 26 16.45 -46.86 15.73
CA PRO A 26 15.91 -47.68 14.64
C PRO A 26 15.08 -46.91 13.61
N LYS A 27 15.21 -47.31 12.33
CA LYS A 27 14.34 -46.94 11.22
C LYS A 27 12.91 -47.45 11.47
N LEU A 28 11.99 -46.53 11.74
CA LEU A 28 10.57 -46.73 11.44
C LEU A 28 10.34 -46.25 10.01
N GLU A 29 10.14 -47.20 9.10
CA GLU A 29 9.64 -46.96 7.75
C GLU A 29 8.30 -46.19 7.85
N ARG A 30 8.31 -44.91 7.46
CA ARG A 30 7.09 -44.20 7.07
C ARG A 30 7.08 -44.13 5.54
N SER A 31 6.06 -44.75 4.99
CA SER A 31 5.63 -44.74 3.61
C SER A 31 5.89 -43.41 2.90
N SER A 32 6.76 -43.46 1.89
CA SER A 32 7.07 -42.39 0.95
C SER A 32 5.94 -42.16 -0.05
N SER A 33 4.78 -41.66 0.40
CA SER A 33 3.66 -41.39 -0.51
C SER A 33 2.72 -40.23 -0.13
N ASP A 34 3.08 -39.30 0.76
CA ASP A 34 2.19 -38.17 1.12
C ASP A 34 2.85 -36.78 1.29
N GLU A 35 4.11 -36.58 0.91
CA GLU A 35 4.82 -35.29 1.11
C GLU A 35 4.70 -34.27 -0.04
N SER A 36 3.64 -34.31 -0.84
CA SER A 36 3.46 -33.38 -1.96
C SER A 36 2.06 -32.74 -2.04
N ASN A 37 1.68 -31.88 -1.08
CA ASN A 37 0.90 -30.63 -1.35
C ASN A 37 0.36 -29.82 -0.15
N GLN A 38 1.05 -29.72 1.00
CA GLN A 38 0.66 -28.72 2.01
C GLN A 38 1.86 -27.92 2.52
N GLN A 39 2.35 -27.00 1.69
CA GLN A 39 3.03 -25.82 2.22
C GLN A 39 2.03 -25.06 3.10
N VAL A 40 2.20 -25.17 4.42
CA VAL A 40 1.44 -24.43 5.44
C VAL A 40 1.44 -22.96 5.07
N VAL A 41 0.26 -22.42 4.77
CA VAL A 41 0.11 -21.05 4.32
C VAL A 41 0.36 -20.12 5.51
N LYS A 42 1.54 -19.46 5.54
CA LYS A 42 1.97 -18.65 6.69
C LYS A 42 1.20 -17.33 6.76
N LYS A 43 0.48 -17.13 7.86
CA LYS A 43 -0.15 -15.85 8.21
C LYS A 43 0.93 -14.80 8.53
N LYS A 44 0.67 -13.52 8.23
CA LYS A 44 1.59 -12.43 8.62
C LYS A 44 1.68 -12.40 10.14
N ILE A 45 2.90 -12.25 10.65
CA ILE A 45 3.16 -11.98 12.07
C ILE A 45 3.63 -10.52 12.15
N PHE A 46 2.97 -9.73 13.00
CA PHE A 46 3.41 -8.38 13.31
C PHE A 46 4.60 -8.46 14.27
N GLN A 47 5.65 -7.70 13.98
CA GLN A 47 6.86 -7.65 14.77
C GLN A 47 7.36 -6.22 14.84
N GLU A 48 8.10 -5.88 15.89
CA GLU A 48 8.73 -4.57 16.00
C GLU A 48 9.86 -4.44 14.97
N ARG A 49 9.81 -3.38 14.16
CA ARG A 49 10.80 -3.09 13.11
C ARG A 49 10.72 -1.64 12.68
N ILE A 50 11.86 -1.09 12.24
CA ILE A 50 11.99 0.28 11.72
C ILE A 50 11.66 0.30 10.23
N SER A 51 11.19 1.45 9.72
CA SER A 51 10.91 1.64 8.30
C SER A 51 12.19 1.52 7.46
N LEU A 52 12.05 1.08 6.21
CA LEU A 52 13.20 0.75 5.36
C LEU A 52 14.01 2.00 4.96
N LEU A 53 13.33 3.07 4.53
CA LEU A 53 13.92 4.36 4.18
C LEU A 53 13.96 5.33 5.36
N ASP A 54 13.89 4.83 6.60
CA ASP A 54 13.99 5.72 7.74
C ASP A 54 15.37 6.37 7.79
N ASP A 55 15.42 7.69 7.79
CA ASP A 55 16.62 8.51 7.84
C ASP A 55 16.91 9.04 9.25
N TYR A 56 15.95 8.95 10.18
CA TYR A 56 16.11 9.48 11.53
C TYR A 56 16.88 8.54 12.47
N HIS A 57 16.55 7.24 12.49
CA HIS A 57 17.24 6.30 13.37
C HIS A 57 18.54 5.78 12.73
N ALA A 58 19.67 5.91 13.43
CA ALA A 58 20.96 5.43 12.95
C ALA A 58 21.01 3.91 12.67
N SER A 59 20.12 3.14 13.29
CA SER A 59 20.00 1.69 13.11
C SER A 59 19.21 1.27 11.87
N SER A 60 18.60 2.21 11.14
CA SER A 60 17.82 1.95 9.94
C SER A 60 18.67 1.36 8.80
N ASN A 61 18.00 0.70 7.85
CA ASN A 61 18.68 0.13 6.70
C ASN A 61 19.27 1.21 5.78
N LEU A 62 18.57 2.34 5.62
CA LEU A 62 19.05 3.46 4.83
C LEU A 62 20.36 4.04 5.37
N ASN A 63 20.45 4.27 6.69
CA ASN A 63 21.65 4.85 7.31
C ASN A 63 22.87 3.92 7.26
N LYS A 64 22.62 2.61 7.17
CA LYS A 64 23.65 1.56 6.98
C LYS A 64 23.99 1.29 5.52
N SER A 65 23.24 1.84 4.57
CA SER A 65 23.42 1.58 3.14
C SER A 65 24.51 2.47 2.54
N ASP A 66 25.32 1.89 1.66
CA ASP A 66 26.32 2.64 0.87
C ASP A 66 25.65 3.69 -0.05
N TYR A 67 24.37 3.50 -0.37
CA TYR A 67 23.61 4.39 -1.25
C TYR A 67 22.90 5.54 -0.53
N ARG A 68 23.12 5.74 0.78
CA ARG A 68 22.48 6.83 1.55
C ARG A 68 22.69 8.21 0.92
N GLY A 69 23.85 8.41 0.27
CA GLY A 69 24.19 9.68 -0.38
C GLY A 69 23.20 10.06 -1.49
N PHE A 70 22.68 9.10 -2.25
CA PHE A 70 21.67 9.37 -3.29
C PHE A 70 20.33 9.80 -2.68
N TYR A 71 19.95 9.22 -1.54
CA TYR A 71 18.75 9.64 -0.82
C TYR A 71 18.90 11.08 -0.32
N THR A 72 20.03 11.39 0.35
CA THR A 72 20.31 12.76 0.82
C THR A 72 20.36 13.76 -0.33
N ALA A 73 21.02 13.41 -1.45
CA ALA A 73 21.06 14.24 -2.64
C ALA A 73 19.65 14.50 -3.20
N GLY A 74 18.78 13.49 -3.23
CA GLY A 74 17.39 13.65 -3.65
C GLY A 74 16.61 14.64 -2.80
N ILE A 75 16.76 14.58 -1.47
CA ILE A 75 16.14 15.56 -0.55
C ILE A 75 16.69 16.97 -0.80
N ILE A 76 18.01 17.11 -0.96
CA ILE A 76 18.65 18.40 -1.23
C ILE A 76 18.19 18.98 -2.58
N PHE A 77 18.13 18.18 -3.63
CA PHE A 77 17.58 18.59 -4.92
C PHE A 77 16.12 19.03 -4.80
N GLY A 78 15.31 18.31 -4.01
CA GLY A 78 13.96 18.73 -3.70
C GLY A 78 13.89 20.10 -3.02
N PHE A 79 14.80 20.38 -2.08
CA PHE A 79 14.89 21.68 -1.41
C PHE A 79 15.30 22.81 -2.35
N PHE A 80 16.30 22.58 -3.20
CA PHE A 80 16.68 23.55 -4.24
C PHE A 80 15.53 23.80 -5.21
N PHE A 81 14.83 22.75 -5.64
CA PHE A 81 13.66 22.89 -6.51
C PHE A 81 12.58 23.76 -5.87
N LEU A 82 12.23 23.50 -4.59
CA LEU A 82 11.26 24.32 -3.85
C LEU A 82 11.69 25.78 -3.66
N SER A 83 12.99 26.07 -3.71
CA SER A 83 13.53 27.42 -3.56
C SER A 83 13.60 28.14 -4.90
N VAL A 84 14.06 27.46 -5.95
CA VAL A 84 14.33 28.02 -7.27
C VAL A 84 13.05 28.20 -8.07
N ASP A 85 12.14 27.23 -8.04
CA ASP A 85 10.93 27.27 -8.88
C ASP A 85 10.02 28.46 -8.57
N PRO A 86 9.70 28.80 -7.30
CA PRO A 86 8.92 29.99 -6.99
C PRO A 86 9.60 31.30 -7.42
N ILE A 87 10.94 31.36 -7.37
CA ILE A 87 11.71 32.53 -7.83
C ILE A 87 11.58 32.66 -9.35
N LEU A 88 11.83 31.58 -10.09
CA LEU A 88 11.69 31.57 -11.55
C LEU A 88 10.27 31.90 -11.98
N ARG A 89 9.28 31.42 -11.25
CA ARG A 89 7.88 31.75 -11.48
C ARG A 89 7.63 33.23 -11.31
N TYR A 90 8.11 33.82 -10.22
CA TYR A 90 7.95 35.25 -9.96
C TYR A 90 8.58 36.10 -11.07
N LEU A 91 9.77 35.71 -11.54
CA LEU A 91 10.46 36.41 -12.64
C LEU A 91 9.70 36.30 -13.97
N ASN A 92 9.04 35.18 -14.25
CA ASN A 92 8.37 34.94 -15.52
C ASN A 92 6.89 35.40 -15.55
N GLN A 93 6.19 35.30 -14.42
CA GLN A 93 4.73 35.46 -14.32
C GLN A 93 4.30 36.51 -13.30
N GLY A 94 5.22 37.02 -12.47
CA GLY A 94 4.92 37.97 -11.39
C GLY A 94 4.30 37.33 -10.14
N GLU A 95 4.13 36.00 -10.11
CA GLU A 95 3.54 35.24 -9.00
C GLU A 95 4.53 34.24 -8.42
N ILE A 96 4.53 34.05 -7.09
CA ILE A 96 5.42 33.10 -6.39
C ILE A 96 4.76 31.72 -6.29
N PHE A 97 3.45 31.65 -6.06
CA PHE A 97 2.71 30.39 -5.85
C PHE A 97 1.54 30.23 -6.82
N PRO A 98 1.31 29.02 -7.38
CA PRO A 98 0.18 28.75 -8.27
C PRO A 98 -1.15 28.76 -7.52
N LEU A 99 -1.90 29.86 -7.61
CA LEU A 99 -3.21 29.93 -6.98
C LEU A 99 -4.22 28.92 -7.54
N VAL A 100 -4.00 28.39 -8.75
CA VAL A 100 -4.89 27.44 -9.43
C VAL A 100 -5.25 26.24 -8.56
N PHE A 101 -4.25 25.57 -7.98
CA PHE A 101 -4.54 24.38 -7.19
C PHE A 101 -5.09 24.74 -5.80
N ILE A 102 -4.66 25.81 -5.15
CA ILE A 102 -5.29 26.28 -3.90
C ILE A 102 -6.76 26.62 -4.13
N ASN A 103 -7.07 27.28 -5.26
CA ASN A 103 -8.44 27.56 -5.67
C ASN A 103 -9.26 26.29 -5.91
N SER A 104 -8.63 25.19 -6.34
CA SER A 104 -9.30 23.87 -6.45
C SER A 104 -9.68 23.26 -5.09
N PHE A 105 -9.09 23.73 -3.98
CA PHE A 105 -9.51 23.37 -2.63
C PHE A 105 -10.56 24.32 -2.06
N LYS A 106 -10.65 25.55 -2.57
CA LYS A 106 -11.41 26.63 -1.92
C LYS A 106 -12.89 26.32 -1.78
N ASP A 107 -13.48 25.71 -2.80
CA ASP A 107 -14.90 25.35 -2.79
C ASP A 107 -15.11 24.11 -1.93
N ASP A 108 -15.97 24.20 -0.92
CA ASP A 108 -16.34 23.10 -0.02
C ASP A 108 -15.20 22.45 0.80
N PHE A 109 -14.02 23.09 0.93
CA PHE A 109 -12.87 22.52 1.67
C PHE A 109 -13.24 21.93 3.04
N PHE A 110 -13.88 22.76 3.89
CA PHE A 110 -14.22 22.38 5.25
C PHE A 110 -15.32 21.31 5.29
N LEU A 111 -16.22 21.33 4.30
CA LEU A 111 -17.23 20.29 4.17
C LEU A 111 -16.57 18.96 3.83
N CYS A 112 -15.66 18.94 2.85
CA CYS A 112 -14.86 17.79 2.49
C CYS A 112 -14.10 17.23 3.68
N LEU A 113 -13.36 18.09 4.38
CA LEU A 113 -12.60 17.71 5.57
C LEU A 113 -13.51 17.18 6.68
N GLY A 114 -14.72 17.73 6.82
CA GLY A 114 -15.76 17.30 7.73
C GLY A 114 -16.23 15.86 7.51
N HIS A 115 -16.03 15.28 6.32
CA HIS A 115 -16.33 13.85 6.12
C HIS A 115 -15.38 12.92 6.86
N TRP A 116 -14.12 13.29 7.08
CA TRP A 116 -13.19 12.43 7.81
C TRP A 116 -13.71 12.03 9.21
N PRO A 117 -14.11 12.94 10.11
CA PRO A 117 -14.70 12.57 11.37
C PRO A 117 -16.06 11.85 11.22
N LEU A 118 -16.83 12.12 10.16
CA LEU A 118 -18.09 11.39 9.90
C LEU A 118 -17.86 9.90 9.60
N TYR A 119 -16.92 9.56 8.71
CA TYR A 119 -16.56 8.16 8.45
C TYR A 119 -15.98 7.49 9.69
N TYR A 120 -15.18 8.24 10.47
CA TYR A 120 -14.63 7.77 11.72
C TYR A 120 -15.72 7.40 12.74
N ILE A 121 -16.68 8.29 12.98
CA ILE A 121 -17.82 8.03 13.88
C ILE A 121 -18.66 6.87 13.34
N TYR A 122 -18.96 6.86 12.04
CA TYR A 122 -19.75 5.80 11.41
C TYR A 122 -19.11 4.42 11.59
N SER A 123 -17.78 4.34 11.62
CA SER A 123 -17.07 3.06 11.78
C SER A 123 -17.37 2.35 13.10
N TYR A 124 -17.83 3.07 14.13
CA TYR A 124 -18.25 2.45 15.39
C TYR A 124 -19.49 1.58 15.27
N VAL A 125 -20.24 1.67 14.16
CA VAL A 125 -21.31 0.70 13.83
C VAL A 125 -20.76 -0.73 13.88
N ALA A 126 -19.55 -0.99 13.39
CA ALA A 126 -18.98 -2.33 13.44
C ALA A 126 -18.70 -2.81 14.88
N LEU A 127 -18.26 -1.93 15.77
CA LEU A 127 -18.11 -2.24 17.19
C LEU A 127 -19.47 -2.58 17.82
N ILE A 128 -20.50 -1.79 17.54
CA ILE A 128 -21.87 -2.01 18.04
C ILE A 128 -22.40 -3.36 17.58
N LEU A 129 -22.22 -3.68 16.29
CA LEU A 129 -22.64 -4.95 15.71
C LEU A 129 -21.89 -6.14 16.33
N GLN A 130 -20.57 -6.05 16.55
CA GLN A 130 -19.85 -7.12 17.27
C GLN A 130 -20.31 -7.27 18.72
N LYS A 131 -20.60 -6.18 19.43
CA LYS A 131 -21.18 -6.24 20.78
C LYS A 131 -22.57 -6.89 20.78
N ALA A 132 -23.39 -6.67 19.75
CA ALA A 132 -24.68 -7.34 19.61
C ALA A 132 -24.50 -8.87 19.50
N ILE A 133 -23.49 -9.35 18.75
CA ILE A 133 -23.19 -10.79 18.70
C ILE A 133 -22.80 -11.33 20.08
N VAL A 134 -21.98 -10.61 20.85
CA VAL A 134 -21.62 -11.01 22.22
C VAL A 134 -22.85 -11.10 23.13
N LYS A 135 -23.84 -10.23 22.93
CA LYS A 135 -25.12 -10.23 23.66
C LYS A 135 -26.11 -11.32 23.20
N GLY A 136 -25.73 -12.17 22.25
CA GLY A 136 -26.56 -13.30 21.79
C GLY A 136 -27.46 -13.03 20.59
N PHE A 137 -27.31 -11.89 19.90
CA PHE A 137 -28.06 -11.65 18.65
C PHE A 137 -27.64 -12.62 17.52
N ASN A 138 -28.57 -12.90 16.60
CA ASN A 138 -28.34 -13.84 15.49
C ASN A 138 -27.18 -13.37 14.60
N GLN A 139 -26.14 -14.20 14.51
CA GLN A 139 -24.90 -13.88 13.80
C GLN A 139 -25.10 -13.64 12.30
N LYS A 140 -26.03 -14.35 11.66
CA LYS A 140 -26.29 -14.19 10.22
C LYS A 140 -26.89 -12.81 9.92
N ILE A 141 -27.84 -12.38 10.75
CA ILE A 141 -28.48 -11.07 10.63
C ILE A 141 -27.45 -9.96 10.86
N VAL A 142 -26.68 -10.04 11.94
CA VAL A 142 -25.65 -9.03 12.23
C VAL A 142 -24.58 -8.99 11.13
N SER A 143 -24.19 -10.15 10.57
CA SER A 143 -23.24 -10.21 9.47
C SER A 143 -23.78 -9.58 8.18
N ALA A 144 -25.09 -9.73 7.91
CA ALA A 144 -25.75 -9.07 6.79
C ALA A 144 -25.82 -7.55 6.99
N LEU A 145 -26.19 -7.08 8.19
CA LEU A 145 -26.17 -5.65 8.55
C LEU A 145 -24.78 -5.03 8.38
N GLN A 146 -23.73 -5.76 8.75
CA GLN A 146 -22.35 -5.31 8.56
C GLN A 146 -21.99 -5.16 7.07
N ILE A 147 -22.42 -6.09 6.20
CA ILE A 147 -22.21 -5.99 4.75
C ILE A 147 -22.97 -4.79 4.19
N LEU A 148 -24.22 -4.59 4.62
CA LEU A 148 -25.02 -3.43 4.20
C LEU A 148 -24.35 -2.11 4.64
N SER A 149 -23.77 -2.08 5.84
CA SER A 149 -23.02 -0.92 6.33
C SER A 149 -21.74 -0.66 5.51
N GLU A 150 -21.02 -1.71 5.12
CA GLU A 150 -19.86 -1.60 4.23
C GLU A 150 -20.26 -1.07 2.83
N LEU A 151 -21.35 -1.59 2.25
CA LEU A 151 -21.89 -1.12 0.96
C LEU A 151 -22.39 0.33 1.04
N PHE A 152 -22.99 0.71 2.17
CA PHE A 152 -23.43 2.08 2.41
C PHE A 152 -22.27 3.08 2.33
N LEU A 153 -21.07 2.74 2.81
CA LEU A 153 -19.90 3.62 2.67
C LEU A 153 -19.59 3.93 1.20
N PHE A 154 -19.62 2.93 0.33
CA PHE A 154 -19.38 3.12 -1.11
C PHE A 154 -20.50 3.95 -1.76
N ALA A 155 -21.76 3.63 -1.46
CA ALA A 155 -22.91 4.36 -1.98
C ALA A 155 -22.91 5.83 -1.53
N TYR A 156 -22.61 6.09 -0.26
CA TYR A 156 -22.49 7.43 0.29
C TYR A 156 -21.36 8.24 -0.37
N SER A 157 -20.19 7.62 -0.54
CA SER A 157 -19.05 8.25 -1.23
C SER A 157 -19.39 8.64 -2.66
N TYR A 158 -20.04 7.73 -3.40
CA TYR A 158 -20.52 8.01 -4.75
C TYR A 158 -21.53 9.16 -4.76
N PHE A 159 -22.54 9.10 -3.88
CA PHE A 159 -23.60 10.09 -3.80
C PHE A 159 -23.03 11.50 -3.52
N ILE A 160 -22.15 11.66 -2.53
CA ILE A 160 -21.64 12.98 -2.16
C ILE A 160 -20.76 13.59 -3.27
N ILE A 161 -19.87 12.80 -3.88
CA ILE A 161 -18.97 13.27 -4.94
C ILE A 161 -19.78 13.70 -6.17
N MET A 162 -20.79 12.91 -6.55
CA MET A 162 -21.61 13.21 -7.73
C MET A 162 -22.55 14.39 -7.49
N ASN A 163 -23.16 14.48 -6.31
CA ASN A 163 -24.13 15.54 -6.01
C ASN A 163 -23.45 16.91 -5.79
N ARG A 164 -22.27 16.94 -5.16
CA ARG A 164 -21.54 18.21 -4.89
C ARG A 164 -20.67 18.68 -6.05
N ASN A 165 -20.60 17.92 -7.14
CA ASN A 165 -19.75 18.22 -8.28
C ASN A 165 -18.26 18.45 -7.93
N TRP A 166 -17.77 17.74 -6.93
CA TRP A 166 -16.42 17.95 -6.40
C TRP A 166 -15.32 17.61 -7.41
N GLY A 167 -14.23 18.38 -7.36
CA GLY A 167 -13.04 18.18 -8.18
C GLY A 167 -12.26 16.92 -7.81
N THR A 168 -11.22 16.64 -8.61
CA THR A 168 -10.39 15.43 -8.49
C THR A 168 -9.77 15.26 -7.10
N THR A 169 -9.35 16.35 -6.45
CA THR A 169 -8.72 16.35 -5.12
C THR A 169 -9.68 15.86 -4.03
N HIS A 170 -10.87 16.45 -3.99
CA HIS A 170 -11.96 16.11 -3.08
C HIS A 170 -12.45 14.67 -3.30
N ALA A 171 -12.68 14.27 -4.56
CA ALA A 171 -13.08 12.92 -4.91
C ALA A 171 -12.02 11.89 -4.49
N THR A 172 -10.73 12.21 -4.67
CA THR A 172 -9.61 11.36 -4.24
C THR A 172 -9.62 11.18 -2.71
N PHE A 173 -9.79 12.27 -1.96
CA PHE A 173 -9.82 12.25 -0.50
C PHE A 173 -10.94 11.34 0.05
N ILE A 174 -12.17 11.55 -0.42
CA ILE A 174 -13.34 10.76 0.00
C ILE A 174 -13.19 9.29 -0.41
N SER A 175 -12.71 9.02 -1.63
CA SER A 175 -12.51 7.65 -2.11
C SER A 175 -11.50 6.89 -1.24
N PHE A 176 -10.37 7.50 -0.90
CA PHE A 176 -9.37 6.84 -0.06
C PHE A 176 -9.84 6.64 1.39
N ILE A 177 -10.58 7.61 1.96
CA ILE A 177 -11.22 7.44 3.27
C ILE A 177 -12.18 6.25 3.22
N CYS A 178 -13.06 6.20 2.22
CA CYS A 178 -14.01 5.10 2.05
C CYS A 178 -13.31 3.74 2.00
N CYS A 179 -12.29 3.58 1.14
CA CYS A 179 -11.55 2.32 1.03
C CYS A 179 -10.85 1.96 2.34
N THR A 180 -10.21 2.92 3.01
CA THR A 180 -9.50 2.67 4.29
C THR A 180 -10.46 2.19 5.38
N HIS A 181 -11.62 2.84 5.50
CA HIS A 181 -12.64 2.46 6.46
C HIS A 181 -13.26 1.10 6.09
N TYR A 182 -13.60 0.86 4.83
CA TYR A 182 -14.06 -0.45 4.35
C TYR A 182 -13.10 -1.58 4.75
N PHE A 183 -11.80 -1.44 4.43
CA PHE A 183 -10.81 -2.45 4.78
C PHE A 183 -10.74 -2.68 6.29
N LYS A 184 -10.72 -1.61 7.09
CA LYS A 184 -10.65 -1.72 8.54
C LYS A 184 -11.88 -2.43 9.12
N LEU A 185 -13.08 -2.05 8.69
CA LEU A 185 -14.35 -2.61 9.15
C LEU A 185 -14.48 -4.09 8.77
N HIS A 186 -14.18 -4.40 7.50
CA HIS A 186 -14.23 -5.76 6.99
C HIS A 186 -13.26 -6.68 7.75
N SER A 187 -12.02 -6.22 7.94
CA SER A 187 -11.05 -6.98 8.72
C SER A 187 -11.48 -7.17 10.17
N TYR A 188 -12.07 -6.15 10.80
CA TYR A 188 -12.51 -6.25 12.21
C TYR A 188 -13.62 -7.30 12.35
N LYS A 189 -14.61 -7.29 11.43
CA LYS A 189 -15.67 -8.30 11.38
C LYS A 189 -15.08 -9.71 11.23
N GLN A 190 -14.23 -9.91 10.23
CA GLN A 190 -13.76 -11.24 9.84
C GLN A 190 -12.83 -11.86 10.89
N MET A 191 -11.95 -11.05 11.48
CA MET A 191 -11.05 -11.53 12.52
C MET A 191 -11.80 -11.89 13.81
N ASN A 192 -12.80 -11.10 14.20
CA ASN A 192 -13.65 -11.45 15.35
C ASN A 192 -14.48 -12.72 15.09
N LYS A 193 -14.96 -12.92 13.86
CA LYS A 193 -15.61 -14.19 13.46
C LYS A 193 -14.67 -15.36 13.66
N GLN A 194 -13.43 -15.25 13.18
CA GLN A 194 -12.44 -16.31 13.35
C GLN A 194 -12.08 -16.56 14.82
N TYR A 195 -11.93 -15.51 15.64
CA TYR A 195 -11.66 -15.67 17.08
C TYR A 195 -12.78 -16.40 17.81
N ARG A 196 -14.04 -16.19 17.41
CA ARG A 196 -15.17 -17.00 17.91
C ARG A 196 -15.07 -18.46 17.50
N GLU A 197 -14.87 -18.73 16.22
CA GLU A 197 -14.84 -20.09 15.67
C GLU A 197 -13.67 -20.91 16.25
N THR A 198 -12.53 -20.26 16.45
CA THR A 198 -11.32 -20.88 17.03
C THR A 198 -11.30 -20.86 18.56
N LYS A 199 -12.35 -20.34 19.22
CA LYS A 199 -12.44 -20.17 20.69
C LYS A 199 -11.20 -19.50 21.28
N ASN A 200 -10.73 -18.43 20.65
CA ASN A 200 -9.54 -17.72 21.09
C ASN A 200 -9.77 -17.10 22.49
N PRO A 201 -8.85 -17.25 23.45
CA PRO A 201 -9.01 -16.76 24.82
C PRO A 201 -9.16 -15.22 24.92
N CYS A 202 -8.73 -14.47 23.90
CA CYS A 202 -8.88 -13.01 23.89
C CYS A 202 -10.34 -12.57 23.64
N TYR A 203 -11.18 -13.46 23.10
CA TYR A 203 -12.58 -13.17 22.81
C TYR A 203 -13.46 -13.57 24.01
N PRO A 204 -14.43 -12.73 24.45
CA PRO A 204 -14.89 -11.47 23.85
C PRO A 204 -14.21 -10.20 24.39
N ALA A 205 -13.24 -10.33 25.31
CA ALA A 205 -12.61 -9.19 26.00
C ALA A 205 -11.97 -8.17 25.04
N ASN A 206 -11.55 -8.62 23.86
CA ASN A 206 -11.00 -7.76 22.82
C ASN A 206 -12.02 -6.75 22.24
N ILE A 207 -13.34 -6.97 22.38
CA ILE A 207 -14.41 -6.09 21.89
C ILE A 207 -14.62 -4.94 22.87
N SER A 208 -13.63 -4.06 22.99
CA SER A 208 -13.67 -2.87 23.82
C SER A 208 -13.66 -1.60 22.97
N LEU A 209 -14.14 -0.49 23.54
CA LEU A 209 -14.08 0.81 22.87
C LEU A 209 -12.63 1.23 22.63
N GLU A 210 -11.76 1.02 23.62
CA GLU A 210 -10.35 1.36 23.57
C GLU A 210 -9.61 0.60 22.46
N ASN A 211 -9.76 -0.72 22.39
CA ASN A 211 -9.08 -1.55 21.39
C ASN A 211 -9.51 -1.17 19.97
N PHE A 212 -10.81 -0.95 19.78
CA PHE A 212 -11.35 -0.55 18.48
C PHE A 212 -10.86 0.85 18.08
N THR A 213 -10.91 1.82 19.00
CA THR A 213 -10.40 3.18 18.80
C THR A 213 -8.93 3.13 18.39
N LEU A 214 -8.10 2.39 19.14
CA LEU A 214 -6.68 2.25 18.86
C LEU A 214 -6.44 1.63 17.48
N TYR A 215 -7.15 0.56 17.13
CA TYR A 215 -7.07 -0.06 15.81
C TYR A 215 -7.43 0.89 14.68
N MET A 216 -8.45 1.73 14.85
CA MET A 216 -8.85 2.70 13.81
C MET A 216 -7.74 3.71 13.51
N TRP A 217 -6.95 4.11 14.51
CA TRP A 217 -5.82 5.03 14.34
C TRP A 217 -4.51 4.35 13.90
N MET A 218 -4.35 3.04 14.14
CA MET A 218 -3.13 2.33 13.75
C MET A 218 -2.99 2.24 12.23
N PRO A 219 -1.77 2.40 11.67
CA PRO A 219 -1.49 2.35 10.23
C PRO A 219 -1.46 0.91 9.68
N THR A 220 -2.47 0.10 10.03
CA THR A 220 -2.69 -1.26 9.53
C THR A 220 -4.15 -1.44 9.12
N LEU A 221 -4.38 -2.26 8.09
CA LEU A 221 -5.70 -2.61 7.59
C LEU A 221 -6.17 -3.98 8.06
N VAL A 222 -5.31 -4.73 8.75
CA VAL A 222 -5.66 -6.04 9.33
C VAL A 222 -5.71 -5.92 10.84
N TYR A 223 -6.88 -6.21 11.40
CA TYR A 223 -7.12 -6.26 12.84
C TYR A 223 -6.47 -7.50 13.46
N GLU A 224 -5.82 -7.33 14.60
CA GLU A 224 -5.39 -8.41 15.48
C GLU A 224 -5.70 -8.04 16.92
N HIS A 225 -5.83 -9.05 17.79
CA HIS A 225 -6.13 -8.82 19.21
C HIS A 225 -5.00 -8.08 19.95
N SER A 226 -3.76 -8.21 19.49
CA SER A 226 -2.59 -7.53 20.04
C SER A 226 -1.62 -7.18 18.93
N PHE A 227 -1.08 -5.97 19.00
CA PHE A 227 -0.02 -5.52 18.11
C PHE A 227 1.28 -5.36 18.91
N PRO A 228 2.47 -5.53 18.30
CA PRO A 228 3.72 -5.11 18.91
C PRO A 228 3.63 -3.61 19.19
N ARG A 229 4.02 -3.17 20.39
CA ARG A 229 3.97 -1.77 20.78
C ARG A 229 5.26 -1.30 21.41
N LYS A 230 5.63 -0.05 21.11
CA LYS A 230 6.70 0.67 21.79
C LYS A 230 6.25 1.11 23.18
N ASP A 231 7.21 1.30 24.09
CA ASP A 231 6.93 1.78 25.45
C ASP A 231 6.42 3.23 25.45
N LYS A 232 7.11 4.12 24.71
CA LYS A 232 6.88 5.56 24.68
C LYS A 232 6.78 6.09 23.25
N VAL A 233 6.16 7.26 23.10
CA VAL A 233 6.06 8.00 21.84
C VAL A 233 7.28 8.92 21.72
N ASP A 234 8.03 8.83 20.61
CA ASP A 234 9.06 9.80 20.27
C ASP A 234 8.46 10.99 19.51
N TYR A 235 8.15 12.08 20.25
CA TYR A 235 7.60 13.30 19.65
C TYR A 235 8.58 14.04 18.72
N LYS A 236 9.90 13.88 18.90
CA LYS A 236 10.88 14.50 17.99
C LYS A 236 10.84 13.82 16.63
N TYR A 237 10.73 12.49 16.64
CA TYR A 237 10.51 11.71 15.41
C TYR A 237 9.20 12.10 14.71
N VAL A 238 8.11 12.27 15.47
CA VAL A 238 6.81 12.73 14.94
C VAL A 238 6.94 14.08 14.24
N VAL A 239 7.52 15.08 14.91
CA VAL A 239 7.72 16.41 14.32
C VAL A 239 8.60 16.33 13.08
N TYR A 240 9.71 15.59 13.12
CA TYR A 240 10.60 15.41 11.98
C TYR A 240 9.88 14.82 10.76
N LYS A 241 9.21 13.68 10.93
CA LYS A 241 8.47 13.03 9.82
C LYS A 241 7.28 13.88 9.36
N SER A 242 6.61 14.61 10.24
CA SER A 242 5.57 15.57 9.85
C SER A 242 6.13 16.72 9.00
N SER A 243 7.29 17.27 9.34
CA SER A 243 7.96 18.30 8.53
C SER A 243 8.38 17.76 7.16
N MET A 244 8.91 16.54 7.10
CA MET A 244 9.27 15.87 5.85
C MET A 244 8.04 15.56 4.98
N ALA A 245 6.91 15.16 5.58
CA ALA A 245 5.64 15.01 4.87
C ALA A 245 5.16 16.34 4.28
N ALA A 246 5.19 17.43 5.06
CA ALA A 246 4.78 18.75 4.60
C ALA A 246 5.66 19.24 3.42
N PHE A 247 6.98 19.03 3.52
CA PHE A 247 7.92 19.28 2.43
C PHE A 247 7.54 18.50 1.16
N GLY A 248 7.29 17.20 1.27
CA GLY A 248 6.91 16.38 0.12
C GLY A 248 5.55 16.76 -0.48
N ILE A 249 4.57 17.17 0.34
CA ILE A 249 3.28 17.68 -0.13
C ILE A 249 3.47 18.96 -0.94
N LEU A 250 4.27 19.91 -0.44
CA LEU A 250 4.56 21.15 -1.15
C LEU A 250 5.31 20.89 -2.46
N PHE A 251 6.28 19.98 -2.44
CA PHE A 251 7.02 19.59 -3.64
C PHE A 251 6.11 18.96 -4.70
N GLY A 252 5.27 17.99 -4.30
CA GLY A 252 4.30 17.38 -5.19
C GLY A 252 3.27 18.38 -5.74
N TYR A 253 2.87 19.36 -4.92
CA TYR A 253 2.00 20.46 -5.32
C TYR A 253 2.59 21.30 -6.46
N ILE A 254 3.85 21.72 -6.35
CA ILE A 254 4.53 22.49 -7.41
C ILE A 254 4.65 21.65 -8.69
N VAL A 255 5.10 20.39 -8.58
CA VAL A 255 5.20 19.46 -9.71
C VAL A 255 3.85 19.33 -10.44
N CYS A 256 2.75 19.19 -9.69
CA CYS A 256 1.41 19.17 -10.27
C CYS A 256 1.06 20.46 -11.01
N CYS A 257 1.24 21.61 -10.35
CA CYS A 257 0.79 22.90 -10.87
C CYS A 257 1.55 23.37 -12.10
N ASP A 258 2.86 23.14 -12.14
CA ASP A 258 3.72 23.75 -13.14
C ASP A 258 4.12 22.80 -14.26
N TYR A 259 4.09 21.49 -13.99
CA TYR A 259 4.58 20.51 -14.93
C TYR A 259 3.53 19.52 -15.41
N ILE A 260 2.39 19.37 -14.71
CA ILE A 260 1.33 18.42 -15.10
C ILE A 260 0.09 19.18 -15.61
N ILE A 261 -0.51 20.02 -14.76
CA ILE A 261 -1.76 20.74 -15.05
C ILE A 261 -1.70 21.56 -16.35
N PRO A 262 -0.61 22.28 -16.68
CA PRO A 262 -0.58 23.12 -17.88
C PRO A 262 -0.73 22.33 -19.18
N TYR A 263 -0.35 21.03 -19.20
CA TYR A 263 -0.47 20.19 -20.40
C TYR A 263 -1.76 19.37 -20.40
N THR A 264 -2.25 18.98 -19.24
CA THR A 264 -3.51 18.23 -19.13
C THR A 264 -4.73 19.12 -19.35
N SER A 265 -4.70 20.37 -18.88
CA SER A 265 -5.82 21.31 -18.99
C SER A 265 -6.08 21.84 -20.41
N GLN A 266 -5.09 21.76 -21.31
CA GLN A 266 -5.25 22.23 -22.68
C GLN A 266 -6.19 21.37 -23.52
N GLY A 267 -6.56 20.18 -23.04
CA GLY A 267 -7.46 19.27 -23.75
C GLY A 267 -7.00 19.05 -25.19
N ASN A 268 -7.94 18.87 -26.12
CA ASN A 268 -7.64 18.50 -27.50
C ASN A 268 -6.85 19.53 -28.33
N LYS A 269 -6.43 20.66 -27.74
CA LYS A 269 -5.53 21.63 -28.37
C LYS A 269 -4.10 21.09 -28.56
N ILE A 270 -3.66 20.18 -27.67
CA ILE A 270 -2.38 19.48 -27.78
C ILE A 270 -2.64 18.01 -28.12
N TYR A 271 -1.85 17.46 -29.05
CA TYR A 271 -1.89 16.03 -29.38
C TYR A 271 -1.60 15.15 -28.15
N TRP A 272 -2.32 14.04 -28.01
CA TRP A 272 -2.27 13.24 -26.78
C TRP A 272 -0.88 12.64 -26.52
N PHE A 273 -0.14 12.25 -27.56
CA PHE A 273 1.24 11.77 -27.43
C PHE A 273 2.17 12.87 -26.92
N GLU A 274 2.02 14.10 -27.40
CA GLU A 274 2.81 15.22 -26.89
C GLU A 274 2.52 15.46 -25.41
N THR A 275 1.24 15.41 -25.02
CA THR A 275 0.86 15.51 -23.60
C THR A 275 1.52 14.41 -22.77
N LEU A 276 1.47 13.15 -23.25
CA LEU A 276 2.09 12.00 -22.59
C LEU A 276 3.59 12.20 -22.36
N PHE A 277 4.35 12.55 -23.40
CA PHE A 277 5.80 12.70 -23.29
C PHE A 277 6.20 13.90 -22.42
N ARG A 278 5.40 14.97 -22.40
CA ARG A 278 5.66 16.12 -21.53
C ARG A 278 5.43 15.80 -20.05
N ILE A 279 4.44 14.95 -19.72
CA ILE A 279 4.11 14.65 -18.32
C ILE A 279 4.79 13.38 -17.77
N ILE A 280 5.39 12.52 -18.60
CA ILE A 280 5.90 11.22 -18.15
C ILE A 280 6.90 11.32 -16.98
N PHE A 281 7.85 12.25 -17.05
CA PHE A 281 8.83 12.49 -15.98
C PHE A 281 8.22 13.22 -14.78
N PRO A 282 7.48 14.34 -14.94
CA PRO A 282 6.76 14.97 -13.84
C PRO A 282 5.84 14.01 -13.07
N PHE A 283 5.11 13.16 -13.79
CA PHE A 283 4.20 12.17 -13.19
C PHE A 283 4.99 11.07 -12.46
N THR A 284 6.14 10.65 -13.01
CA THR A 284 7.07 9.73 -12.33
C THR A 284 7.60 10.33 -11.03
N ILE A 285 7.97 11.61 -11.03
CA ILE A 285 8.43 12.30 -9.82
C ILE A 285 7.28 12.39 -8.80
N LEU A 286 6.08 12.77 -9.25
CA LEU A 286 4.90 12.88 -8.39
C LEU A 286 4.58 11.55 -7.70
N GLN A 287 4.58 10.42 -8.42
CA GLN A 287 4.31 9.12 -7.79
C GLN A 287 5.36 8.73 -6.73
N MET A 288 6.65 9.04 -6.96
CA MET A 288 7.71 8.73 -5.99
C MET A 288 7.54 9.57 -4.72
N VAL A 289 7.20 10.85 -4.88
CA VAL A 289 6.96 11.76 -3.77
C VAL A 289 5.70 11.38 -3.01
N LEU A 290 4.61 11.03 -3.69
CA LEU A 290 3.38 10.55 -3.05
C LEU A 290 3.63 9.26 -2.26
N PHE A 291 4.38 8.32 -2.83
CA PHE A 291 4.80 7.11 -2.13
C PHE A 291 5.58 7.47 -0.85
N TRP A 292 6.58 8.32 -0.96
CA TRP A 292 7.44 8.70 0.16
C TRP A 292 6.67 9.50 1.24
N VAL A 293 5.80 10.43 0.85
CA VAL A 293 4.94 11.17 1.79
C VAL A 293 4.02 10.23 2.56
N VAL A 294 3.30 9.34 1.87
CA VAL A 294 2.32 8.47 2.52
C VAL A 294 3.00 7.38 3.34
N PHE A 295 3.83 6.55 2.70
CA PHE A 295 4.32 5.31 3.30
C PHE A 295 5.52 5.52 4.21
N GLU A 296 6.41 6.48 3.88
CA GLU A 296 7.60 6.73 4.70
C GLU A 296 7.35 7.78 5.77
N ASN A 297 6.52 8.79 5.53
CA ASN A 297 6.33 9.86 6.52
C ASN A 297 5.01 9.73 7.30
N ILE A 298 3.86 9.82 6.63
CA ILE A 298 2.54 9.88 7.29
C ILE A 298 2.25 8.60 8.09
N LEU A 299 2.44 7.40 7.50
CA LEU A 299 2.18 6.15 8.23
C LEU A 299 3.13 5.97 9.43
N ASN A 300 4.37 6.45 9.33
CA ASN A 300 5.30 6.46 10.46
C ASN A 300 4.86 7.41 11.58
N VAL A 301 4.31 8.59 11.25
CA VAL A 301 3.70 9.52 12.22
C VAL A 301 2.55 8.85 12.98
N PHE A 302 1.54 8.34 12.27
CA PHE A 302 0.41 7.64 12.90
C PHE A 302 0.87 6.42 13.68
N GLY A 303 1.86 5.73 13.14
CA GLY A 303 2.48 4.61 13.80
C GLY A 303 3.11 4.99 15.13
N GLU A 304 3.82 6.12 15.21
CA GLU A 304 4.48 6.57 16.44
C GLU A 304 3.46 7.06 17.46
N LEU A 305 2.48 7.86 17.03
CA LEU A 305 1.39 8.35 17.89
C LEU A 305 0.58 7.19 18.51
N THR A 306 0.39 6.09 17.78
CA THR A 306 -0.32 4.90 18.29
C THR A 306 0.59 3.91 19.03
N ARG A 307 1.91 4.17 19.07
CA ARG A 307 2.96 3.26 19.55
C ARG A 307 2.98 1.92 18.82
N PHE A 308 2.50 1.84 17.60
CA PHE A 308 2.53 0.62 16.79
C PHE A 308 3.99 0.22 16.51
N GLY A 309 4.40 -1.03 16.65
CA GLY A 309 5.80 -1.44 16.51
C GLY A 309 6.22 -1.82 15.08
N ASP A 310 5.27 -2.26 14.25
CA ASP A 310 5.56 -2.78 12.91
C ASP A 310 5.59 -1.66 11.87
N ARG A 311 6.78 -1.15 11.51
CA ARG A 311 6.95 -0.12 10.47
C ARG A 311 7.17 -0.65 9.05
N CYS A 312 6.88 -1.93 8.77
CA CYS A 312 7.04 -2.49 7.42
C CYS A 312 5.83 -2.17 6.54
N PHE A 313 5.65 -0.89 6.20
CA PHE A 313 4.58 -0.40 5.31
C PHE A 313 4.88 -0.66 3.83
N TYR A 314 6.13 -0.93 3.50
CA TYR A 314 6.61 -1.27 2.17
C TYR A 314 7.92 -2.07 2.30
N GLN A 315 8.42 -2.59 1.18
CA GLN A 315 9.74 -3.21 1.03
C GLN A 315 10.49 -2.57 -0.14
N ASP A 316 11.64 -3.10 -0.54
CA ASP A 316 12.50 -2.61 -1.62
C ASP A 316 11.89 -2.83 -3.02
N TRP A 317 10.68 -2.32 -3.24
CA TRP A 317 9.90 -2.56 -4.45
C TRP A 317 10.56 -1.99 -5.71
N TRP A 318 11.45 -1.01 -5.58
CA TRP A 318 12.26 -0.48 -6.69
C TRP A 318 13.24 -1.50 -7.27
N ASN A 319 13.62 -2.52 -6.49
CA ASN A 319 14.46 -3.63 -6.93
C ASN A 319 13.65 -4.77 -7.57
N SER A 320 12.32 -4.62 -7.69
CA SER A 320 11.48 -5.70 -8.22
C SER A 320 11.89 -6.04 -9.66
N THR A 321 11.96 -7.34 -9.96
CA THR A 321 12.25 -7.84 -11.32
C THR A 321 10.99 -8.29 -12.05
N THR A 322 9.87 -8.41 -11.33
CA THR A 322 8.54 -8.71 -11.89
C THR A 322 7.49 -7.82 -11.25
N PHE A 323 6.40 -7.54 -11.98
CA PHE A 323 5.27 -6.79 -11.43
C PHE A 323 4.55 -7.56 -10.30
N GLU A 324 4.60 -8.89 -10.29
CA GLU A 324 4.09 -9.69 -9.18
C GLU A 324 4.86 -9.38 -7.88
N GLU A 325 6.19 -9.28 -7.96
CA GLU A 325 7.02 -8.92 -6.82
C GLU A 325 6.72 -7.50 -6.33
N TYR A 326 6.63 -6.55 -7.25
CA TYR A 326 6.24 -5.16 -6.96
C TYR A 326 4.91 -5.10 -6.19
N ASN A 327 3.88 -5.78 -6.68
CA ASN A 327 2.54 -5.80 -6.09
C ASN A 327 2.52 -6.29 -4.62
N ARG A 328 3.50 -7.10 -4.21
CA ARG A 328 3.64 -7.55 -2.81
C ARG A 328 4.43 -6.57 -1.94
N LYS A 329 5.33 -5.79 -2.54
CA LYS A 329 6.33 -4.97 -1.84
C LYS A 329 5.90 -3.51 -1.64
N TRP A 330 5.19 -2.91 -2.59
CA TRP A 330 4.98 -1.44 -2.60
C TRP A 330 4.03 -0.95 -1.50
N ASN A 331 2.89 -1.62 -1.30
CA ASN A 331 1.88 -1.26 -0.30
C ASN A 331 1.57 -2.49 0.56
N ARG A 332 2.42 -2.72 1.56
CA ARG A 332 2.29 -3.85 2.47
C ARG A 332 0.95 -3.87 3.22
N PRO A 333 0.38 -2.76 3.70
CA PRO A 333 -0.94 -2.76 4.36
C PRO A 333 -2.04 -3.36 3.48
N VAL A 334 -2.20 -2.87 2.24
CA VAL A 334 -3.23 -3.37 1.32
C VAL A 334 -2.92 -4.79 0.88
N HIS A 335 -1.67 -5.10 0.53
CA HIS A 335 -1.28 -6.47 0.19
C HIS A 335 -1.58 -7.45 1.34
N THR A 336 -1.31 -7.07 2.59
CA THR A 336 -1.59 -7.92 3.75
C THR A 336 -3.09 -8.13 3.92
N PHE A 337 -3.91 -7.09 3.71
CA PHE A 337 -5.37 -7.21 3.73
C PHE A 337 -5.85 -8.17 2.63
N LEU A 338 -5.46 -7.95 1.37
CA LEU A 338 -5.85 -8.78 0.24
C LEU A 338 -5.41 -10.23 0.41
N TYR A 339 -4.18 -10.43 0.87
CA TYR A 339 -3.69 -11.76 1.19
C TYR A 339 -4.57 -12.43 2.25
N ARG A 340 -4.85 -11.72 3.34
CA ARG A 340 -5.54 -12.29 4.50
C ARG A 340 -7.03 -12.57 4.27
N HIS A 341 -7.75 -11.63 3.68
CA HIS A 341 -9.22 -11.62 3.63
C HIS A 341 -9.78 -11.94 2.24
N VAL A 342 -8.93 -12.05 1.21
CA VAL A 342 -9.38 -12.45 -0.13
C VAL A 342 -8.68 -13.74 -0.55
N TYR A 343 -7.35 -13.73 -0.61
CA TYR A 343 -6.57 -14.87 -1.08
C TYR A 343 -6.68 -16.08 -0.16
N LEU A 344 -6.44 -15.93 1.15
CA LEU A 344 -6.54 -17.03 2.10
C LEU A 344 -7.97 -17.54 2.23
N GLU A 345 -8.98 -16.68 2.12
CA GLU A 345 -10.38 -17.14 2.18
C GLU A 345 -10.74 -18.00 0.97
N CYS A 346 -10.28 -17.61 -0.23
CA CYS A 346 -10.44 -18.43 -1.44
C CYS A 346 -9.83 -19.83 -1.26
N ILE A 347 -8.68 -19.93 -0.59
CA ILE A 347 -7.97 -21.21 -0.41
C ILE A 347 -8.55 -22.02 0.75
N GLU A 348 -8.69 -21.41 1.92
CA GLU A 348 -9.05 -22.09 3.16
C GLU A 348 -10.55 -22.44 3.19
N ASN A 349 -11.42 -21.50 2.79
CA ASN A 349 -12.89 -21.66 2.88
C ASN A 349 -13.50 -22.19 1.58
N HIS A 350 -13.09 -21.65 0.43
CA HIS A 350 -13.64 -22.03 -0.88
C HIS A 350 -12.87 -23.13 -1.61
N LYS A 351 -11.72 -23.57 -1.07
CA LYS A 351 -10.85 -24.63 -1.63
C LYS A 351 -10.43 -24.38 -3.09
N PHE A 352 -10.31 -23.12 -3.49
CA PHE A 352 -9.85 -22.76 -4.83
C PHE A 352 -8.34 -23.03 -5.01
N SER A 353 -7.94 -23.23 -6.27
CA SER A 353 -6.52 -23.37 -6.61
C SER A 353 -5.75 -22.08 -6.32
N LYS A 354 -4.43 -22.18 -6.07
CA LYS A 354 -3.57 -21.01 -5.83
C LYS A 354 -3.65 -19.99 -6.97
N LYS A 355 -3.68 -20.45 -8.22
CA LYS A 355 -3.79 -19.60 -9.42
C LYS A 355 -5.14 -18.88 -9.47
N THR A 356 -6.22 -19.61 -9.22
CA THR A 356 -7.58 -19.03 -9.19
C THR A 356 -7.70 -17.99 -8.08
N ALA A 357 -7.20 -18.28 -6.88
CA ALA A 357 -7.21 -17.35 -5.75
C ALA A 357 -6.39 -16.08 -6.05
N GLN A 358 -5.22 -16.21 -6.71
CA GLN A 358 -4.43 -15.06 -7.17
C GLN A 358 -5.21 -14.19 -8.16
N ILE A 359 -5.84 -14.80 -9.18
CA ILE A 359 -6.63 -14.08 -10.19
C ILE A 359 -7.81 -13.35 -9.53
N ILE A 360 -8.57 -14.02 -8.65
CA ILE A 360 -9.69 -13.40 -7.93
C ILE A 360 -9.22 -12.21 -7.10
N THR A 361 -8.12 -12.37 -6.35
CA THR A 361 -7.56 -11.29 -5.53
C THR A 361 -7.16 -10.09 -6.38
N PHE A 362 -6.59 -10.36 -7.55
CA PHE A 362 -6.15 -9.32 -8.47
C PHE A 362 -7.32 -8.62 -9.17
N VAL A 363 -8.35 -9.36 -9.59
CA VAL A 363 -9.60 -8.81 -10.14
C VAL A 363 -10.33 -7.94 -9.11
N PHE A 364 -10.42 -8.41 -7.85
CA PHE A 364 -10.98 -7.62 -6.75
C PHE A 364 -10.24 -6.28 -6.59
N SER A 365 -8.91 -6.32 -6.60
CA SER A 365 -8.10 -5.10 -6.56
C SER A 365 -8.36 -4.20 -7.77
N ALA A 366 -8.44 -4.76 -8.98
CA ALA A 366 -8.66 -4.00 -10.21
C ALA A 366 -10.02 -3.26 -10.21
N ILE A 367 -11.09 -3.92 -9.80
CA ILE A 367 -12.43 -3.32 -9.68
C ILE A 367 -12.42 -2.17 -8.67
N LEU A 368 -11.71 -2.33 -7.54
CA LEU A 368 -11.65 -1.27 -6.53
C LEU A 368 -10.86 -0.05 -7.04
N HIS A 369 -9.76 -0.25 -7.78
CA HIS A 369 -9.03 0.86 -8.40
C HIS A 369 -9.88 1.56 -9.46
N GLU A 370 -10.62 0.81 -10.27
CA GLU A 370 -11.55 1.37 -11.24
C GLU A 370 -12.62 2.21 -10.56
N TRP A 371 -13.22 1.73 -9.47
CA TRP A 371 -14.19 2.50 -8.69
C TRP A 371 -13.62 3.84 -8.21
N VAL A 372 -12.38 3.86 -7.69
CA VAL A 372 -11.70 5.10 -7.30
C VAL A 372 -11.51 6.02 -8.51
N PHE A 373 -11.05 5.51 -9.65
CA PHE A 373 -10.85 6.31 -10.86
C PHE A 373 -12.17 6.84 -11.44
N CYS A 374 -13.24 6.04 -11.38
CA CYS A 374 -14.57 6.46 -11.80
C CYS A 374 -15.08 7.66 -10.99
N LEU A 375 -14.77 7.70 -9.69
CA LEU A 375 -15.11 8.84 -8.84
C LEU A 375 -14.23 10.06 -9.12
N ILE A 376 -12.92 9.87 -9.27
CA ILE A 376 -11.96 10.96 -9.51
C ILE A 376 -12.26 11.65 -10.85
N PHE A 377 -12.45 10.88 -11.91
CA PHE A 377 -12.69 11.39 -13.26
C PHE A 377 -14.18 11.57 -13.58
N ARG A 378 -15.06 11.13 -12.68
CA ARG A 378 -16.53 11.22 -12.81
C ARG A 378 -17.06 10.59 -14.09
N THR A 379 -16.40 9.52 -14.53
CA THR A 379 -16.70 8.81 -15.78
C THR A 379 -16.33 7.34 -15.62
N PHE A 380 -17.19 6.45 -16.12
CA PHE A 380 -16.87 5.02 -16.16
C PHE A 380 -16.12 4.72 -17.46
N LYS A 381 -14.81 4.52 -17.36
CA LYS A 381 -13.95 4.08 -18.46
C LYS A 381 -13.06 2.97 -17.89
N PRO A 382 -13.23 1.68 -18.25
CA PRO A 382 -12.55 0.54 -17.60
C PRO A 382 -11.04 0.45 -17.88
N ILE A 383 -10.37 1.59 -18.09
CA ILE A 383 -8.97 1.73 -18.45
C ILE A 383 -8.10 1.19 -17.31
N MET A 384 -8.32 1.61 -16.06
CA MET A 384 -7.51 1.15 -14.93
C MET A 384 -7.64 -0.37 -14.74
N THR A 385 -8.86 -0.90 -14.87
CA THR A 385 -9.10 -2.35 -14.85
C THR A 385 -8.33 -3.07 -15.94
N ILE A 386 -8.43 -2.61 -17.20
CA ILE A 386 -7.74 -3.22 -18.35
C ILE A 386 -6.22 -3.21 -18.14
N PHE A 387 -5.65 -2.07 -17.75
CA PHE A 387 -4.22 -1.93 -17.49
C PHE A 387 -3.73 -2.85 -16.37
N MET A 388 -4.50 -2.97 -15.29
CA MET A 388 -4.18 -3.93 -14.23
C MET A 388 -4.24 -5.36 -14.77
N LEU A 389 -5.34 -5.79 -15.41
CA LEU A 389 -5.49 -7.16 -15.91
C LEU A 389 -4.44 -7.54 -16.96
N GLN A 390 -3.95 -6.58 -17.75
CA GLN A 390 -2.83 -6.76 -18.67
C GLN A 390 -1.51 -7.13 -17.96
N GLN A 391 -1.37 -6.84 -16.66
CA GLN A 391 -0.22 -7.31 -15.88
C GLN A 391 -0.20 -8.84 -15.73
N ILE A 392 -1.33 -9.54 -15.79
CA ILE A 392 -1.39 -10.99 -15.62
C ILE A 392 -0.60 -11.72 -16.74
N PRO A 393 -0.83 -11.45 -18.05
CA PRO A 393 0.05 -11.92 -19.11
C PRO A 393 1.51 -11.52 -18.91
N LEU A 394 1.75 -10.28 -18.44
CA LEU A 394 3.09 -9.77 -18.20
C LEU A 394 3.81 -10.57 -17.09
N PHE A 395 3.11 -11.09 -16.08
CA PHE A 395 3.69 -11.99 -15.08
C PHE A 395 4.23 -13.27 -15.71
N ALA A 396 3.51 -13.84 -16.69
CA ALA A 396 3.95 -15.05 -17.38
C ALA A 396 5.22 -14.82 -18.21
N ILE A 397 5.30 -13.67 -18.89
CA ILE A 397 6.47 -13.28 -19.69
C ILE A 397 7.67 -12.99 -18.77
N THR A 398 7.47 -12.14 -17.76
CA THR A 398 8.52 -11.68 -16.84
C THR A 398 9.07 -12.76 -15.93
N LYS A 399 8.38 -13.91 -15.81
CA LYS A 399 8.88 -15.07 -15.06
C LYS A 399 10.27 -15.52 -15.52
N HIS A 400 10.57 -15.42 -16.81
CA HIS A 400 11.89 -15.79 -17.38
C HIS A 400 12.97 -14.72 -17.14
N MET A 401 12.56 -13.54 -16.71
CA MET A 401 13.41 -12.37 -16.41
C MET A 401 13.57 -12.15 -14.90
N LYS A 402 13.00 -13.03 -14.08
CA LYS A 402 13.12 -12.97 -12.63
C LYS A 402 14.59 -12.97 -12.21
N ASP A 403 14.93 -12.12 -11.26
CA ASP A 403 16.28 -11.96 -10.69
C ASP A 403 17.33 -11.47 -11.71
N LYS A 404 16.91 -10.99 -12.89
CA LYS A 404 17.77 -10.39 -13.91
C LYS A 404 17.57 -8.88 -13.98
N THR A 405 18.64 -8.15 -14.28
CA THR A 405 18.61 -6.69 -14.48
C THR A 405 17.62 -6.29 -15.58
N SER A 406 17.46 -7.10 -16.63
CA SER A 406 16.47 -6.85 -17.68
C SER A 406 15.03 -6.83 -17.16
N GLY A 407 14.71 -7.65 -16.15
CA GLY A 407 13.41 -7.62 -15.49
C GLY A 407 13.18 -6.31 -14.75
N ASN A 408 14.21 -5.80 -14.08
CA ASN A 408 14.16 -4.50 -13.42
C ASN A 408 14.03 -3.33 -14.42
N TYR A 409 14.72 -3.37 -15.56
CA TYR A 409 14.52 -2.37 -16.62
C TYR A 409 13.09 -2.36 -17.16
N LEU A 410 12.51 -3.52 -17.42
CA LEU A 410 11.12 -3.63 -17.89
C LEU A 410 10.13 -3.15 -16.82
N PHE A 411 10.39 -3.45 -15.54
CA PHE A 411 9.62 -2.94 -14.42
C PHE A 411 9.62 -1.40 -14.40
N TRP A 412 10.81 -0.78 -14.42
CA TRP A 412 10.93 0.68 -14.41
C TRP A 412 10.34 1.34 -15.66
N PHE A 413 10.50 0.73 -16.84
CA PHE A 413 9.85 1.19 -18.06
C PHE A 413 8.33 1.26 -17.88
N GLY A 414 7.71 0.21 -17.35
CA GLY A 414 6.27 0.21 -17.10
C GLY A 414 5.83 1.17 -15.98
N MET A 415 6.65 1.38 -14.94
CA MET A 415 6.36 2.34 -13.87
C MET A 415 6.48 3.81 -14.32
N ILE A 416 7.32 4.09 -15.31
CA ILE A 416 7.48 5.43 -15.89
C ILE A 416 6.34 5.71 -16.89
N LEU A 417 6.06 4.75 -17.79
CA LEU A 417 5.06 4.93 -18.85
C LEU A 417 3.61 4.73 -18.39
N GLY A 418 3.35 3.66 -17.65
CA GLY A 418 2.00 3.18 -17.35
C GLY A 418 1.09 4.21 -16.66
N PRO A 419 1.49 4.77 -15.49
CA PRO A 419 0.68 5.73 -14.76
C PRO A 419 0.36 7.00 -15.56
N ALA A 420 1.34 7.55 -16.29
CA ALA A 420 1.16 8.72 -17.15
C ALA A 420 0.19 8.41 -18.31
N LEU A 421 0.33 7.23 -18.94
CA LEU A 421 -0.56 6.79 -20.01
C LEU A 421 -2.01 6.63 -19.51
N ILE A 422 -2.21 6.00 -18.35
CA ILE A 422 -3.53 5.86 -17.72
C ILE A 422 -4.16 7.24 -17.51
N ALA A 423 -3.40 8.20 -16.95
CA ALA A 423 -3.89 9.55 -16.73
C ALA A 423 -4.33 10.25 -18.04
N VAL A 424 -3.51 10.17 -19.09
CA VAL A 424 -3.86 10.73 -20.42
C VAL A 424 -5.10 10.05 -20.99
N CYS A 425 -5.21 8.72 -20.88
CA CYS A 425 -6.37 7.98 -21.36
C CYS A 425 -7.66 8.42 -20.67
N TYR A 426 -7.68 8.58 -19.34
CA TYR A 426 -8.89 9.05 -18.65
C TYR A 426 -9.26 10.49 -19.02
N LEU A 427 -8.26 11.36 -19.18
CA LEU A 427 -8.45 12.79 -19.46
C LEU A 427 -8.79 13.10 -20.92
N ARG A 428 -8.39 12.26 -21.88
CA ARG A 428 -8.47 12.58 -23.32
C ARG A 428 -9.34 11.62 -24.15
N LEU A 429 -9.51 10.38 -23.72
CA LEU A 429 -10.34 9.44 -24.48
C LEU A 429 -11.81 9.77 -24.22
N ASP A 430 -12.43 10.54 -25.10
CA ASP A 430 -13.90 10.56 -25.21
C ASP A 430 -14.33 9.20 -25.75
N ILE A 431 -14.50 8.23 -24.87
CA ILE A 431 -15.17 6.98 -25.22
C ILE A 431 -16.65 7.36 -25.33
N PRO A 432 -17.28 7.29 -26.51
CA PRO A 432 -18.73 7.46 -26.60
C PRO A 432 -19.36 6.43 -25.67
N THR A 433 -20.10 6.90 -24.68
CA THR A 433 -20.89 6.03 -23.81
C THR A 433 -21.86 5.26 -24.70
N ILE A 434 -21.64 3.95 -24.82
CA ILE A 434 -22.50 3.02 -25.57
C ILE A 434 -23.84 2.86 -24.86
#